data_AF-A0A8T5PIH2-F1
#
_entry.id   AF-A0A8T5PIH2-F1
#
_cell.length_a   1.000
_cell.length_b   1.000
_cell.length_c   1.000
_cell.angle_alpha   90.00
_cell.angle_beta   90.00
_cell.angle_gamma   90.00
#
_symmetry.space_group_name_H-M   'P 1'
#
loop_
_entity.id
_entity.type
_entity.pdbx_description
1 polymer ?
#
loop_
_entity_poly.entity_id
_entity_poly.type
_entity_poly.pdbx_seq_one_letter_code
_entity_poly.pdbx_strand_id
1 'polypeptide(L)'
;IFSFISTFFYFLFKKDFKKNFKYSFKLYVLTFLFSSFWLIPMLFKVSYTVPHIWFPPNSVAEIRDMLMPKPLILFYILSLIATLIILKKDKEKMVFVFVAFFSMFLFLISPWFNSIGVPGFDHLQLIKFLPMIYISLIINISIPFSYLKNNFRLILPTIVLILCILWVENHVTYIDYWISWNYNGYEDKPLGYEYYNVNNFLSKLPYGRVAYEYDPIKYEKTLGSSRATETIPIFSGKPITEGCHFQSSFNGPYIYNSHCEYSIGCSCLFGYLTKGCPFFDFDKGTEHLKLFGVRYFFASSEKVKLILRERNDYKLLYGPGEFEIWELNDSKIIEVPAYEPINVKIDNWREFSYKWFESEKTNIFLVWNGDERFNRVFINPNIEDIPSIYLDNKCDIKNIVIENEKISFDTDCINKPHIIKITYFPNWKVKGADKIYMVSPAFMLVYPKQNHIELYYGYTFSDILGIFLTFTGIIIVIFFRKRLNL
;
A
#
# COMPACT_ATOMS: atom_id res chain seq x y z
N ILE A 1 8.98 12.93 12.92
CA ILE A 1 8.24 14.11 13.45
C ILE A 1 8.31 14.17 14.98
N PHE A 2 7.82 13.15 15.72
CA PHE A 2 7.79 13.19 17.20
C PHE A 2 9.16 13.32 17.89
N SER A 3 10.19 12.66 17.36
CA SER A 3 11.57 12.82 17.86
C SER A 3 12.05 14.27 17.70
N PHE A 4 11.72 14.92 16.58
CA PHE A 4 12.04 16.33 16.34
C PHE A 4 11.29 17.24 17.32
N ILE A 5 9.99 17.02 17.55
CA ILE A 5 9.21 17.77 18.55
C ILE A 5 9.84 17.65 19.94
N SER A 6 10.17 16.43 20.35
CA SER A 6 10.80 16.16 21.65
C SER A 6 12.17 16.84 21.76
N THR A 7 12.95 16.85 20.68
CA THR A 7 14.26 17.51 20.67
C THR A 7 14.15 19.02 20.68
N PHE A 8 13.16 19.57 19.97
CA PHE A 8 12.88 21.00 19.91
C PHE A 8 12.51 21.56 21.29
N PHE A 9 11.79 20.80 22.12
CA PHE A 9 11.59 21.14 23.53
C PHE A 9 12.91 21.38 24.26
N TYR A 10 13.90 20.49 24.10
CA TYR A 10 15.21 20.65 24.73
C TYR A 10 16.06 21.78 24.14
N PHE A 11 15.73 22.30 22.96
CA PHE A 11 16.34 23.52 22.44
C PHE A 11 15.74 24.77 23.07
N LEU A 12 14.42 24.82 23.24
CA LEU A 12 13.72 25.97 23.79
C LEU A 12 13.93 26.15 25.31
N PHE A 13 13.99 25.06 26.06
CA PHE A 13 13.88 25.11 27.53
C PHE A 13 15.15 24.75 28.32
N LYS A 14 16.25 24.33 27.66
CA LYS A 14 17.56 24.11 28.34
C LYS A 14 18.50 25.29 28.13
N LYS A 15 19.35 25.54 29.13
CA LYS A 15 20.34 26.64 29.15
C LYS A 15 21.48 26.50 28.12
N ASP A 16 21.59 25.37 27.40
CA ASP A 16 22.78 25.00 26.62
C ASP A 16 22.45 24.69 25.15
N PHE A 17 21.77 25.63 24.48
CA PHE A 17 21.29 25.48 23.10
C PHE A 17 22.36 24.94 22.14
N LYS A 18 23.57 25.52 22.16
CA LYS A 18 24.65 25.16 21.22
C LYS A 18 25.11 23.71 21.39
N LYS A 19 25.22 23.24 22.64
CA LYS A 19 25.61 21.86 22.94
C LYS A 19 24.53 20.87 22.52
N ASN A 20 23.28 21.18 22.87
CA ASN A 20 22.13 20.34 22.52
C ASN A 20 21.96 20.28 21.00
N PHE A 21 22.04 21.41 20.30
CA PHE A 21 21.94 21.47 18.84
C PHE A 21 23.03 20.62 18.18
N LYS A 22 24.29 20.75 18.61
CA LYS A 22 25.40 19.97 18.05
C LYS A 22 25.20 18.46 18.26
N TYR A 23 24.76 18.05 19.46
CA TYR A 23 24.49 16.65 19.76
C TYR A 23 23.34 16.10 18.90
N SER A 24 22.20 16.78 18.92
CA SER A 24 21.02 16.38 18.15
C SER A 24 21.28 16.36 16.65
N PHE A 25 22.00 17.35 16.12
CA PHE A 25 22.38 17.39 14.71
C PHE A 25 23.19 16.14 14.32
N LYS A 26 24.22 15.78 15.11
CA LYS A 26 24.98 14.55 14.89
C LYS A 26 24.09 13.30 14.94
N LEU A 27 23.19 13.23 15.92
CA LEU A 27 22.26 12.11 16.08
C LEU A 27 21.31 11.98 14.88
N TYR A 28 20.78 13.10 14.38
CA TYR A 28 19.88 13.10 13.23
C TYR A 28 20.60 12.78 11.93
N VAL A 29 21.81 13.32 11.71
CA VAL A 29 22.65 12.95 10.57
C VAL A 29 22.93 11.47 10.61
N LEU A 30 23.30 10.91 11.78
CA LEU A 30 23.59 9.49 11.90
C LEU A 30 22.35 8.62 11.67
N THR A 31 21.20 9.00 12.26
CA THR A 31 19.92 8.32 12.02
C THR A 31 19.55 8.36 10.54
N PHE A 32 19.71 9.51 9.88
CA PHE A 32 19.48 9.64 8.44
C PHE A 32 20.39 8.71 7.64
N LEU A 33 21.70 8.68 7.94
CA LEU A 33 22.63 7.77 7.29
C LEU A 33 22.17 6.31 7.46
N PHE A 34 21.87 5.87 8.69
CA PHE A 34 21.41 4.50 8.94
C PHE A 34 20.11 4.12 8.24
N SER A 35 19.22 5.08 8.02
CA SER A 35 17.94 4.85 7.35
C SER A 35 17.99 5.18 5.85
N SER A 36 19.14 5.59 5.32
CA SER A 36 19.27 6.05 3.93
C SER A 36 18.97 4.96 2.91
N PHE A 37 19.25 3.69 3.21
CA PHE A 37 18.94 2.56 2.31
C PHE A 37 17.46 2.46 1.96
N TRP A 38 16.59 2.98 2.83
CA TRP A 38 15.15 3.01 2.64
C TRP A 38 14.65 4.42 2.28
N LEU A 39 15.11 5.45 3.00
CA LEU A 39 14.65 6.83 2.80
C LEU A 39 14.97 7.37 1.41
N ILE A 40 16.19 7.13 0.90
CA ILE A 40 16.61 7.67 -0.39
C ILE A 40 15.79 7.04 -1.54
N PRO A 41 15.67 5.70 -1.66
CA PRO A 41 14.77 5.10 -2.64
C PRO A 41 13.33 5.56 -2.50
N MET A 42 12.79 5.62 -1.28
CA MET A 42 11.42 6.05 -1.02
C MET A 42 11.16 7.46 -1.59
N LEU A 43 12.03 8.43 -1.29
CA LEU A 43 11.86 9.81 -1.77
C LEU A 43 11.96 9.92 -3.29
N PHE A 44 12.91 9.23 -3.91
CA PHE A 44 13.06 9.24 -5.37
C PHE A 44 11.93 8.51 -6.10
N LYS A 45 11.26 7.57 -5.43
CA LYS A 45 10.27 6.68 -6.03
C LYS A 45 8.85 6.91 -5.52
N VAL A 46 8.59 7.92 -4.68
CA VAL A 46 7.25 8.21 -4.14
C VAL A 46 6.25 8.51 -5.25
N SER A 47 6.71 9.09 -6.36
CA SER A 47 5.89 9.31 -7.56
C SER A 47 5.39 8.01 -8.20
N TYR A 48 5.92 6.84 -7.82
CA TYR A 48 5.48 5.51 -8.24
C TYR A 48 4.40 4.88 -7.35
N THR A 49 3.97 5.59 -6.30
CA THR A 49 2.90 5.16 -5.40
C THR A 49 1.59 5.87 -5.70
N VAL A 50 0.52 5.33 -5.12
CA VAL A 50 -0.81 5.91 -5.14
C VAL A 50 -1.05 6.61 -3.80
N PRO A 51 -1.45 7.91 -3.80
CA PRO A 51 -1.72 8.63 -2.57
C PRO A 51 -2.71 7.90 -1.67
N HIS A 52 -2.42 7.86 -0.37
CA HIS A 52 -3.36 7.34 0.58
C HIS A 52 -4.52 8.32 0.76
N ILE A 53 -5.73 7.91 0.36
CA ILE A 53 -6.95 8.67 0.62
C ILE A 53 -7.33 8.44 2.08
N TRP A 54 -7.05 9.42 2.94
CA TRP A 54 -7.56 9.42 4.31
C TRP A 54 -8.73 10.40 4.39
N PHE A 55 -9.86 9.91 4.91
CA PHE A 55 -11.05 10.72 5.10
C PHE A 55 -10.94 11.51 6.40
N PRO A 56 -10.88 12.85 6.35
CA PRO A 56 -10.93 13.66 7.56
C PRO A 56 -12.24 13.50 8.30
N PRO A 57 -12.23 13.65 9.64
CA PRO A 57 -13.44 13.66 10.42
C PRO A 57 -14.34 14.79 9.91
N ASN A 58 -15.60 14.46 9.67
CA ASN A 58 -16.55 15.34 9.00
C ASN A 58 -17.36 16.21 9.98
N SER A 59 -17.13 16.05 11.28
CA SER A 59 -17.83 16.81 12.32
C SER A 59 -16.95 17.12 13.52
N VAL A 60 -17.31 18.19 14.23
CA VAL A 60 -16.68 18.55 15.52
C VAL A 60 -16.87 17.44 16.57
N ALA A 61 -18.00 16.74 16.53
CA ALA A 61 -18.27 15.62 17.42
C ALA A 61 -17.28 14.47 17.19
N GLU A 62 -17.00 14.13 15.93
CA GLU A 62 -16.04 13.09 15.57
C GLU A 62 -14.60 13.48 15.97
N ILE A 63 -14.20 14.74 15.73
CA ILE A 63 -12.91 15.27 16.19
C ILE A 63 -12.78 15.15 17.71
N ARG A 64 -13.84 15.51 18.46
CA ARG A 64 -13.87 15.41 19.92
C ARG A 64 -13.75 13.96 20.37
N ASP A 65 -14.50 13.06 19.76
CA ASP A 65 -14.53 11.64 20.15
C ASP A 65 -13.21 10.95 19.80
N MET A 66 -12.56 11.38 18.72
CA MET A 66 -11.18 11.00 18.40
C MET A 66 -10.21 11.55 19.42
N LEU A 67 -10.19 12.86 19.73
CA LEU A 67 -9.19 13.41 20.66
C LEU A 67 -9.40 12.95 22.10
N MET A 68 -10.64 12.83 22.55
CA MET A 68 -11.01 12.52 23.93
C MET A 68 -11.95 11.31 23.99
N PRO A 69 -11.47 10.11 23.62
CA PRO A 69 -12.30 8.93 23.69
C PRO A 69 -12.74 8.68 25.14
N LYS A 70 -13.99 8.25 25.33
CA LYS A 70 -14.63 8.14 26.66
C LYS A 70 -13.76 7.42 27.71
N PRO A 71 -13.07 6.29 27.41
CA PRO A 71 -12.22 5.62 28.39
C PRO A 71 -11.04 6.46 28.91
N LEU A 72 -10.60 7.48 28.15
CA LEU A 72 -9.45 8.33 28.49
C LEU A 72 -9.82 9.61 29.24
N ILE A 73 -11.11 9.93 29.45
CA ILE A 73 -11.53 11.18 30.10
C ILE A 73 -10.87 11.34 31.49
N LEU A 74 -10.86 10.28 32.31
CA LEU A 74 -10.21 10.31 33.62
C LEU A 74 -8.69 10.55 33.50
N PHE A 75 -8.05 9.98 32.49
CA PHE A 75 -6.62 10.14 32.25
C PHE A 75 -6.25 11.59 31.89
N TYR A 76 -7.12 12.32 31.19
CA TYR A 76 -6.93 13.75 30.97
C TYR A 76 -6.88 14.54 32.28
N ILE A 77 -7.81 14.26 33.20
CA ILE A 77 -7.86 14.91 34.52
C ILE A 77 -6.60 14.57 35.34
N LEU A 78 -6.22 13.30 35.39
CA LEU A 78 -5.02 12.84 36.09
C LEU A 78 -3.75 13.45 35.49
N SER A 79 -3.68 13.57 34.16
CA SER A 79 -2.55 14.19 33.46
C SER A 79 -2.46 15.68 33.74
N LEU A 80 -3.58 16.39 33.88
CA LEU A 80 -3.59 17.80 34.30
C LEU A 80 -3.01 17.96 35.71
N ILE A 81 -3.44 17.12 36.65
CA ILE A 81 -2.90 17.09 38.02
C ILE A 81 -1.40 16.79 38.01
N ALA A 82 -0.97 15.78 37.26
CA ALA A 82 0.44 15.43 37.10
C ALA A 82 1.26 16.59 36.55
N THR A 83 0.73 17.30 35.54
CA THR A 83 1.35 18.49 34.95
C THR A 83 1.59 19.59 35.99
N LEU A 84 0.61 19.87 36.86
CA LEU A 84 0.76 20.86 37.93
C LEU A 84 1.86 20.48 38.93
N ILE A 85 2.02 19.19 39.22
CA ILE A 85 3.10 18.67 40.09
C ILE A 85 4.45 18.83 39.39
N ILE A 86 4.53 18.43 38.12
CA ILE A 86 5.75 18.48 37.31
C ILE A 86 6.24 19.92 37.14
N LEU A 87 5.34 20.87 36.85
CA LEU A 87 5.67 22.29 36.73
C LEU A 87 6.38 22.85 37.97
N LYS A 88 6.06 22.34 39.16
CA LYS A 88 6.67 22.74 40.43
C LYS A 88 7.98 22.00 40.73
N LYS A 89 8.12 20.74 40.30
CA LYS A 89 9.25 19.87 40.70
C LYS A 89 10.34 19.71 39.63
N ASP A 90 9.96 19.46 38.38
CA ASP A 90 10.89 19.12 37.31
C ASP A 90 10.34 19.57 35.96
N LYS A 91 10.63 20.82 35.60
CA LYS A 91 10.19 21.39 34.31
C LYS A 91 10.74 20.64 33.11
N GLU A 92 11.80 19.83 33.24
CA GLU A 92 12.36 19.07 32.11
C GLU A 92 11.45 17.92 31.68
N LYS A 93 10.60 17.42 32.58
CA LYS A 93 9.62 16.38 32.28
C LYS A 93 8.36 16.90 31.56
N MET A 94 8.24 18.22 31.38
CA MET A 94 7.17 18.83 30.57
C MET A 94 7.26 18.47 29.09
N VAL A 95 8.33 17.79 28.65
CA VAL A 95 8.47 17.27 27.28
C VAL A 95 7.26 16.42 26.86
N PHE A 96 6.65 15.64 27.76
CA PHE A 96 5.50 14.81 27.40
C PHE A 96 4.24 15.63 27.15
N VAL A 97 3.99 16.66 27.96
CA VAL A 97 2.92 17.64 27.73
C VAL A 97 3.16 18.39 26.42
N PHE A 98 4.41 18.77 26.15
CA PHE A 98 4.81 19.41 24.90
C PHE A 98 4.56 18.52 23.68
N VAL A 99 4.94 17.24 23.74
CA VAL A 99 4.67 16.28 22.67
C VAL A 99 3.18 16.05 22.48
N ALA A 100 2.39 15.92 23.55
CA ALA A 100 0.94 15.80 23.45
C ALA A 100 0.32 17.03 22.77
N PHE A 101 0.71 18.24 23.20
CA PHE A 101 0.23 19.49 22.63
C PHE A 101 0.57 19.62 21.14
N PHE A 102 1.82 19.38 20.76
CA PHE A 102 2.22 19.47 19.34
C PHE A 102 1.63 18.35 18.49
N SER A 103 1.41 17.16 19.06
CA SER A 103 0.71 16.08 18.35
C SER A 103 -0.76 16.45 18.10
N MET A 104 -1.42 17.07 19.08
CA MET A 104 -2.78 17.61 18.91
C MET A 104 -2.80 18.76 17.89
N PHE A 105 -1.83 19.67 17.94
CA PHE A 105 -1.72 20.75 16.96
C PHE A 105 -1.54 20.20 15.54
N LEU A 106 -0.62 19.25 15.35
CA LEU A 106 -0.41 18.57 14.07
C LEU A 106 -1.65 17.81 13.61
N PHE A 107 -2.39 17.20 14.56
CA PHE A 107 -3.67 16.57 14.28
C PHE A 107 -4.74 17.58 13.80
N LEU A 108 -4.73 18.82 14.28
CA LEU A 108 -5.72 19.80 13.85
C LEU A 108 -5.34 20.49 12.53
N ILE A 109 -4.05 20.65 12.26
CA ILE A 109 -3.56 21.39 11.08
C ILE A 109 -3.26 20.49 9.87
N SER A 110 -3.13 19.16 10.02
CA SER A 110 -2.79 18.34 8.85
C SER A 110 -3.80 18.37 7.70
N PRO A 111 -5.12 18.60 7.87
CA PRO A 111 -6.02 18.76 6.72
C PRO A 111 -5.59 19.95 5.84
N TRP A 112 -5.05 21.00 6.47
CA TRP A 112 -4.48 22.13 5.74
C TRP A 112 -3.18 21.76 5.02
N PHE A 113 -2.28 20.98 5.65
CA PHE A 113 -1.09 20.49 4.94
C PHE A 113 -1.44 19.58 3.75
N ASN A 114 -2.52 18.82 3.84
CA ASN A 114 -2.96 17.96 2.76
C ASN A 114 -3.54 18.76 1.57
N SER A 115 -4.00 20.01 1.78
CA SER A 115 -4.65 20.82 0.75
C SER A 115 -3.72 21.76 -0.02
N ILE A 116 -2.49 22.01 0.47
CA ILE A 116 -1.57 22.98 -0.15
C ILE A 116 -0.83 22.45 -1.40
N GLY A 117 -1.07 21.21 -1.82
CA GLY A 117 -0.52 20.65 -3.07
C GLY A 117 0.99 20.40 -3.06
N VAL A 118 1.61 20.36 -1.87
CA VAL A 118 3.04 20.03 -1.73
C VAL A 118 3.23 18.51 -1.81
N PRO A 119 4.03 17.98 -2.75
CA PRO A 119 4.24 16.54 -2.89
C PRO A 119 4.71 15.89 -1.59
N GLY A 120 4.02 14.83 -1.16
CA GLY A 120 4.31 14.07 0.06
C GLY A 120 3.57 14.56 1.30
N PHE A 121 3.00 15.78 1.29
CA PHE A 121 2.13 16.24 2.38
C PHE A 121 0.69 15.76 2.23
N ASP A 122 0.26 15.47 1.01
CA ASP A 122 -0.98 14.76 0.69
C ASP A 122 -1.08 13.37 1.35
N HIS A 123 0.02 12.85 1.92
CA HIS A 123 0.08 11.59 2.66
C HIS A 123 0.10 11.75 4.19
N LEU A 124 -0.02 12.97 4.73
CA LEU A 124 -0.02 13.18 6.19
C LEU A 124 -1.34 12.67 6.78
N GLN A 125 -1.26 11.47 7.36
CA GLN A 125 -2.38 10.82 8.03
C GLN A 125 -2.55 11.37 9.44
N LEU A 126 -3.65 12.07 9.66
CA LEU A 126 -3.99 12.62 10.97
C LEU A 126 -4.00 11.60 12.09
N ILE A 127 -4.56 10.42 11.84
CA ILE A 127 -4.71 9.37 12.85
C ILE A 127 -3.36 8.99 13.50
N LYS A 128 -2.23 9.16 12.80
CA LYS A 128 -0.89 8.84 13.33
C LYS A 128 -0.46 9.73 14.50
N PHE A 129 -1.09 10.89 14.69
CA PHE A 129 -0.80 11.79 15.80
C PHE A 129 -1.56 11.43 17.08
N LEU A 130 -2.72 10.79 16.99
CA LEU A 130 -3.54 10.43 18.16
C LEU A 130 -2.84 9.49 19.15
N PRO A 131 -2.18 8.39 18.72
CA PRO A 131 -1.47 7.52 19.66
C PRO A 131 -0.41 8.26 20.47
N MET A 132 0.24 9.26 19.89
CA MET A 132 1.28 10.04 20.57
C MET A 132 0.68 10.97 21.61
N ILE A 133 -0.52 11.51 21.40
CA ILE A 133 -1.26 12.23 22.44
C ILE A 133 -1.53 11.29 23.61
N TYR A 134 -2.09 10.10 23.35
CA TYR A 134 -2.50 9.17 24.41
C TYR A 134 -1.30 8.63 25.20
N ILE A 135 -0.25 8.21 24.51
CA ILE A 135 0.98 7.70 25.13
C ILE A 135 1.62 8.81 25.98
N SER A 136 1.70 10.03 25.47
CA SER A 136 2.24 11.16 26.23
C SER A 136 1.42 11.47 27.48
N LEU A 137 0.09 11.39 27.44
CA LEU A 137 -0.77 11.55 28.62
C LEU A 137 -0.49 10.48 29.67
N ILE A 138 -0.43 9.22 29.26
CA ILE A 138 -0.19 8.08 30.17
C ILE A 138 1.22 8.20 30.80
N ILE A 139 2.24 8.53 30.02
CA ILE A 139 3.60 8.74 30.54
C ILE A 139 3.62 9.95 31.49
N ASN A 140 2.91 11.04 31.18
CA ASN A 140 2.85 12.21 32.04
C ASN A 140 2.26 11.88 33.43
N ILE A 141 1.22 11.05 33.47
CA ILE A 141 0.61 10.56 34.72
C ILE A 141 1.59 9.74 35.55
N SER A 142 2.50 8.98 34.92
CA SER A 142 3.43 8.10 35.64
C SER A 142 4.59 8.85 36.32
N ILE A 143 4.95 10.05 35.84
CA ILE A 143 6.10 10.81 36.32
C ILE A 143 6.01 11.19 37.82
N PRO A 144 4.91 11.73 38.35
CA PRO A 144 4.80 12.06 39.77
C PRO A 144 5.10 10.90 40.72
N PHE A 145 4.84 9.66 40.33
CA PHE A 145 5.15 8.48 41.13
C PHE A 145 6.65 8.29 41.36
N SER A 146 7.49 8.77 40.44
CA SER A 146 8.96 8.74 40.61
C SER A 146 9.46 9.64 41.73
N TYR A 147 8.65 10.61 42.20
CA TYR A 147 9.00 11.50 43.30
C TYR A 147 8.69 10.93 44.70
N LEU A 148 8.09 9.75 44.77
CA LEU A 148 7.79 9.07 46.02
C LEU A 148 9.07 8.48 46.61
N LYS A 149 9.44 8.90 47.83
CA LYS A 149 10.70 8.50 48.48
C LYS A 149 10.55 7.35 49.51
N ASN A 150 9.32 6.93 49.83
CA ASN A 150 9.03 5.99 50.91
C ASN A 150 8.73 4.56 50.40
N ASN A 151 8.49 3.63 51.31
CA ASN A 151 8.10 2.22 51.05
C ASN A 151 6.91 2.07 50.08
N PHE A 152 6.11 3.12 49.89
CA PHE A 152 5.00 3.17 48.93
C PHE A 152 5.42 3.36 47.46
N ARG A 153 6.72 3.55 47.17
CA ARG A 153 7.22 3.78 45.79
C ARG A 153 6.87 2.66 44.80
N LEU A 154 6.63 1.44 45.29
CA LEU A 154 6.18 0.29 44.48
C LEU A 154 4.70 -0.02 44.70
N ILE A 155 4.20 0.15 45.92
CA ILE A 155 2.81 -0.19 46.29
C ILE A 155 1.82 0.67 45.49
N LEU A 156 2.00 1.99 45.48
CA LEU A 156 1.03 2.88 44.86
C LEU A 156 0.96 2.72 43.33
N PRO A 157 2.09 2.66 42.58
CA PRO A 157 2.04 2.35 41.15
C PRO A 157 1.42 0.98 40.85
N THR A 158 1.63 -0.02 41.71
CA THR A 158 1.06 -1.36 41.54
C THR A 158 -0.47 -1.33 41.72
N ILE A 159 -0.96 -0.63 42.75
CA ILE A 159 -2.41 -0.43 42.93
C ILE A 159 -3.00 0.30 41.73
N VAL A 160 -2.37 1.37 41.25
CA VAL A 160 -2.83 2.11 40.08
C VAL A 160 -2.84 1.23 38.83
N LEU A 161 -1.81 0.39 38.62
CA LEU A 161 -1.79 -0.56 37.52
C LEU A 161 -2.97 -1.54 37.58
N ILE A 162 -3.25 -2.12 38.76
CA ILE A 162 -4.40 -3.02 38.95
C ILE A 162 -5.70 -2.30 38.66
N LEU A 163 -5.89 -1.08 39.18
CA LEU A 163 -7.08 -0.27 38.92
C LEU A 163 -7.22 0.07 37.43
N CYS A 164 -6.13 0.38 36.74
CA CYS A 164 -6.13 0.61 35.29
C CYS A 164 -6.55 -0.65 34.53
N ILE A 165 -6.03 -1.83 34.89
CA ILE A 165 -6.41 -3.10 34.26
C ILE A 165 -7.91 -3.36 34.47
N LEU A 166 -8.41 -3.27 35.70
CA LEU A 166 -9.83 -3.45 36.01
C LEU A 166 -10.72 -2.44 35.29
N TRP A 167 -10.27 -1.18 35.19
CA TRP A 167 -10.98 -0.15 34.44
C TRP A 167 -11.04 -0.48 32.95
N VAL A 168 -9.91 -0.83 32.34
CA VAL A 168 -9.86 -1.19 30.91
C VAL A 168 -10.74 -2.40 30.64
N GLU A 169 -10.61 -3.46 31.44
CA GLU A 169 -11.39 -4.69 31.29
C GLU A 169 -12.90 -4.42 31.31
N ASN A 170 -13.38 -3.60 32.24
CA ASN A 170 -14.80 -3.28 32.35
C ASN A 170 -15.33 -2.34 31.24
N HIS A 171 -14.45 -1.74 30.43
CA HIS A 171 -14.81 -0.84 29.33
C HIS A 171 -14.47 -1.39 27.95
N VAL A 172 -13.76 -2.52 27.89
CA VAL A 172 -13.52 -3.28 26.68
C VAL A 172 -14.83 -3.98 26.29
N THR A 173 -15.19 -3.92 25.01
CA THR A 173 -16.48 -4.43 24.52
C THR A 173 -16.31 -5.66 23.65
N TYR A 174 -15.80 -5.50 22.43
CA TYR A 174 -15.73 -6.57 21.44
C TYR A 174 -14.33 -7.21 21.34
N ILE A 175 -13.34 -6.76 22.12
CA ILE A 175 -11.94 -7.15 21.93
C ILE A 175 -11.73 -8.64 22.20
N ASP A 176 -12.33 -9.24 23.22
CA ASP A 176 -12.16 -10.67 23.50
C ASP A 176 -12.69 -11.54 22.35
N TYR A 177 -13.90 -11.21 21.88
CA TYR A 177 -14.47 -11.83 20.69
C TYR A 177 -13.59 -11.60 19.47
N TRP A 178 -13.12 -10.37 19.24
CA TRP A 178 -12.30 -10.02 18.10
C TRP A 178 -10.94 -10.74 18.13
N ILE A 179 -10.29 -10.86 19.28
CA ILE A 179 -9.04 -11.61 19.43
C ILE A 179 -9.31 -13.08 19.13
N SER A 180 -10.30 -13.70 19.78
CA SER A 180 -10.66 -15.10 19.52
C SER A 180 -10.96 -15.34 18.03
N TRP A 181 -11.75 -14.46 17.43
CA TRP A 181 -12.10 -14.53 16.01
C TRP A 181 -10.89 -14.33 15.08
N ASN A 182 -9.96 -13.42 15.36
CA ASN A 182 -8.86 -13.18 14.43
C ASN A 182 -7.68 -14.14 14.62
N TYR A 183 -7.55 -14.75 15.80
CA TYR A 183 -6.39 -15.58 16.15
C TYR A 183 -6.65 -17.09 16.21
N ASN A 184 -7.89 -17.57 16.04
CA ASN A 184 -8.20 -19.01 16.06
C ASN A 184 -7.87 -19.76 14.74
N GLY A 185 -7.27 -19.07 13.76
CA GLY A 185 -6.85 -19.68 12.49
C GLY A 185 -8.01 -19.91 11.51
N TYR A 186 -7.68 -20.41 10.31
CA TYR A 186 -8.67 -20.74 9.29
C TYR A 186 -9.36 -22.08 9.59
N GLU A 187 -8.68 -22.99 10.28
CA GLU A 187 -9.13 -24.33 10.65
C GLU A 187 -10.43 -24.31 11.46
N ASP A 188 -10.58 -23.27 12.30
CA ASP A 188 -11.76 -23.04 13.13
C ASP A 188 -12.84 -22.21 12.42
N LYS A 189 -12.65 -21.85 11.14
CA LYS A 189 -13.61 -21.06 10.36
C LYS A 189 -14.61 -21.94 9.63
N PRO A 190 -15.88 -21.50 9.50
CA PRO A 190 -16.93 -22.29 8.87
C PRO A 190 -16.57 -22.84 7.47
N LEU A 191 -15.88 -22.05 6.64
CA LEU A 191 -15.44 -22.45 5.29
C LEU A 191 -13.92 -22.58 5.17
N GLY A 192 -13.20 -22.72 6.28
CA GLY A 192 -11.74 -22.82 6.29
C GLY A 192 -11.21 -24.01 5.49
N TYR A 193 -11.73 -25.21 5.75
CA TYR A 193 -11.36 -26.41 5.01
C TYR A 193 -11.72 -26.34 3.54
N GLU A 194 -12.87 -25.75 3.19
CA GLU A 194 -13.26 -25.57 1.78
C GLU A 194 -12.32 -24.60 1.07
N TYR A 195 -11.92 -23.52 1.74
CA TYR A 195 -10.92 -22.60 1.23
C TYR A 195 -9.55 -23.28 1.03
N TYR A 196 -9.14 -24.17 1.95
CA TYR A 196 -7.94 -24.99 1.78
C TYR A 196 -8.06 -25.96 0.59
N ASN A 197 -9.21 -26.61 0.41
CA ASN A 197 -9.45 -27.52 -0.72
C ASN A 197 -9.33 -26.81 -2.06
N VAL A 198 -9.95 -25.64 -2.20
CA VAL A 198 -9.92 -24.84 -3.42
C VAL A 198 -8.50 -24.35 -3.73
N ASN A 199 -7.76 -23.88 -2.72
CA ASN A 199 -6.37 -23.45 -2.92
C ASN A 199 -5.43 -24.61 -3.24
N ASN A 200 -5.64 -25.79 -2.65
CA ASN A 200 -4.91 -27.01 -2.99
C ASN A 200 -5.25 -27.52 -4.40
N PHE A 201 -6.46 -27.27 -4.89
CA PHE A 201 -6.79 -27.50 -6.29
C PHE A 201 -6.05 -26.51 -7.19
N LEU A 202 -6.13 -25.20 -6.88
CA LEU A 202 -5.43 -24.14 -7.63
C LEU A 202 -3.93 -24.43 -7.75
N SER A 203 -3.28 -24.91 -6.68
CA SER A 203 -1.82 -25.18 -6.68
C SER A 203 -1.37 -26.18 -7.74
N LYS A 204 -2.26 -27.11 -8.13
CA LYS A 204 -1.98 -28.17 -9.11
C LYS A 204 -2.19 -27.71 -10.56
N LEU A 205 -2.85 -26.58 -10.78
CA LEU A 205 -3.08 -26.06 -12.12
C LEU A 205 -1.77 -25.52 -12.75
N PRO A 206 -1.70 -25.32 -14.07
CA PRO A 206 -0.61 -24.59 -14.70
C PRO A 206 -0.46 -23.15 -14.19
N TYR A 207 0.60 -22.44 -14.60
CA TYR A 207 0.73 -21.02 -14.28
C TYR A 207 -0.49 -20.22 -14.80
N GLY A 208 -1.00 -19.33 -13.96
CA GLY A 208 -2.10 -18.44 -14.27
C GLY A 208 -2.33 -17.46 -13.13
N ARG A 209 -2.52 -16.19 -13.47
CA ARG A 209 -2.93 -15.17 -12.50
C ARG A 209 -4.38 -15.41 -12.10
N VAL A 210 -4.64 -15.31 -10.79
CA VAL A 210 -5.97 -15.45 -10.21
C VAL A 210 -6.53 -14.06 -9.92
N ALA A 211 -7.79 -13.81 -10.28
CA ALA A 211 -8.58 -12.73 -9.69
C ALA A 211 -9.70 -13.36 -8.86
N TYR A 212 -10.15 -12.67 -7.82
CA TYR A 212 -11.23 -13.17 -6.96
C TYR A 212 -12.38 -12.17 -6.88
N GLU A 213 -13.59 -12.71 -6.82
CA GLU A 213 -14.79 -11.95 -6.55
C GLU A 213 -14.74 -11.29 -5.15
N TYR A 214 -15.06 -10.01 -5.02
CA TYR A 214 -15.25 -9.40 -3.70
C TYR A 214 -16.59 -9.80 -3.07
N ASP A 215 -16.54 -10.70 -2.09
CA ASP A 215 -17.70 -11.07 -1.27
C ASP A 215 -17.40 -10.84 0.23
N PRO A 216 -17.34 -9.56 0.67
CA PRO A 216 -16.85 -9.22 1.99
C PRO A 216 -17.69 -9.82 3.12
N ILE A 217 -19.01 -9.92 2.94
CA ILE A 217 -19.90 -10.46 3.97
C ILE A 217 -19.66 -11.96 4.13
N LYS A 218 -19.55 -12.71 3.03
CA LYS A 218 -19.25 -14.14 3.09
C LYS A 218 -17.87 -14.36 3.71
N TYR A 219 -16.83 -13.67 3.21
CA TYR A 219 -15.46 -13.88 3.67
C TYR A 219 -15.27 -13.49 5.15
N GLU A 220 -15.84 -12.36 5.59
CA GLU A 220 -15.77 -11.96 6.99
C GLU A 220 -16.41 -13.00 7.91
N LYS A 221 -17.58 -13.54 7.54
CA LYS A 221 -18.32 -14.52 8.37
C LYS A 221 -17.74 -15.94 8.32
N THR A 222 -17.11 -16.32 7.21
CA THR A 222 -16.79 -17.73 6.94
C THR A 222 -15.30 -18.02 6.84
N LEU A 223 -14.47 -16.99 6.64
CA LEU A 223 -13.01 -17.09 6.53
C LEU A 223 -12.28 -16.17 7.52
N GLY A 224 -13.01 -15.39 8.32
CA GLY A 224 -12.44 -14.54 9.36
C GLY A 224 -12.09 -13.11 8.92
N SER A 225 -12.00 -12.85 7.62
CA SER A 225 -11.72 -11.51 7.08
C SER A 225 -12.21 -11.38 5.65
N SER A 226 -12.78 -10.21 5.32
CA SER A 226 -13.05 -9.77 3.94
C SER A 226 -11.82 -9.80 3.01
N ARG A 227 -10.60 -9.90 3.55
CA ARG A 227 -9.33 -9.95 2.81
C ARG A 227 -8.73 -11.33 2.72
N ALA A 228 -9.45 -12.38 3.14
CA ALA A 228 -8.93 -13.74 3.20
C ALA A 228 -8.32 -14.21 1.87
N THR A 229 -8.92 -13.86 0.74
CA THR A 229 -8.46 -14.21 -0.61
C THR A 229 -7.13 -13.59 -1.03
N GLU A 230 -6.63 -12.56 -0.33
CA GLU A 230 -5.26 -12.05 -0.54
C GLU A 230 -4.19 -13.07 -0.13
N THR A 231 -4.56 -14.15 0.57
CA THR A 231 -3.68 -15.26 0.96
C THR A 231 -3.58 -16.38 -0.08
N ILE A 232 -4.34 -16.32 -1.19
CA ILE A 232 -4.27 -17.32 -2.28
C ILE A 232 -2.82 -17.60 -2.72
N PRO A 233 -1.90 -16.61 -2.85
CA PRO A 233 -0.51 -16.89 -3.20
C PRO A 233 0.23 -17.77 -2.18
N ILE A 234 -0.11 -17.66 -0.90
CA ILE A 234 0.51 -18.46 0.17
C ILE A 234 0.02 -19.91 0.12
N PHE A 235 -1.29 -20.12 -0.07
CA PHE A 235 -1.87 -21.47 -0.05
C PHE A 235 -1.77 -22.22 -1.39
N SER A 236 -1.82 -21.50 -2.51
CA SER A 236 -1.81 -22.11 -3.85
C SER A 236 -0.52 -21.90 -4.64
N GLY A 237 0.34 -20.95 -4.24
CA GLY A 237 1.49 -20.54 -5.05
C GLY A 237 1.12 -19.77 -6.33
N LYS A 238 -0.15 -19.41 -6.54
CA LYS A 238 -0.60 -18.64 -7.71
C LYS A 238 -0.49 -17.14 -7.48
N PRO A 239 -0.03 -16.36 -8.47
CA PRO A 239 -0.08 -14.91 -8.38
C PRO A 239 -1.53 -14.42 -8.47
N ILE A 240 -1.85 -13.33 -7.76
CA ILE A 240 -3.15 -12.66 -7.80
C ILE A 240 -3.04 -11.25 -8.39
N THR A 241 -4.17 -10.64 -8.74
CA THR A 241 -4.25 -9.21 -9.14
C THR A 241 -4.17 -8.28 -7.93
N GLU A 242 -4.91 -8.56 -6.87
CA GLU A 242 -5.05 -7.72 -5.68
C GLU A 242 -3.95 -7.97 -4.65
N GLY A 243 -3.80 -7.11 -3.64
CA GLY A 243 -2.85 -7.38 -2.56
C GLY A 243 -2.85 -6.36 -1.44
N CYS A 244 -2.21 -6.72 -0.33
CA CYS A 244 -2.33 -5.96 0.91
C CYS A 244 -1.84 -4.51 0.79
N HIS A 245 -0.75 -4.32 0.04
CA HIS A 245 -0.12 -3.03 -0.22
C HIS A 245 -0.58 -2.40 -1.54
N PHE A 246 -1.89 -2.33 -1.76
CA PHE A 246 -2.48 -1.79 -2.99
C PHE A 246 -2.06 -0.36 -3.36
N GLN A 247 -1.55 0.42 -2.41
CA GLN A 247 -1.00 1.78 -2.64
C GLN A 247 0.45 1.79 -3.14
N SER A 248 1.18 0.68 -3.01
CA SER A 248 2.58 0.59 -3.45
C SER A 248 2.73 0.30 -4.95
N SER A 249 1.62 0.18 -5.68
CA SER A 249 1.58 -0.15 -7.10
C SER A 249 0.65 0.80 -7.83
N PHE A 250 1.10 1.33 -8.97
CA PHE A 250 0.28 2.15 -9.85
C PHE A 250 -0.99 1.47 -10.34
N ASN A 251 -0.97 0.14 -10.47
CA ASN A 251 -2.13 -0.58 -10.97
C ASN A 251 -3.26 -0.71 -9.95
N GLY A 252 -3.04 -0.32 -8.68
CA GLY A 252 -4.05 -0.40 -7.62
C GLY A 252 -5.42 0.17 -8.05
N PRO A 253 -5.54 1.46 -8.38
CA PRO A 253 -6.79 2.08 -8.81
C PRO A 253 -7.54 1.31 -9.90
N TYR A 254 -6.84 0.81 -10.90
CA TYR A 254 -7.43 0.09 -12.02
C TYR A 254 -7.97 -1.28 -11.60
N ILE A 255 -7.18 -2.06 -10.86
CA ILE A 255 -7.57 -3.38 -10.37
C ILE A 255 -8.80 -3.29 -9.46
N TYR A 256 -8.78 -2.35 -8.51
CA TYR A 256 -9.90 -2.18 -7.58
C TYR A 256 -11.14 -1.56 -8.22
N ASN A 257 -10.99 -0.88 -9.36
CA ASN A 257 -12.13 -0.44 -10.16
C ASN A 257 -12.75 -1.59 -10.95
N SER A 258 -11.93 -2.43 -11.61
CA SER A 258 -12.42 -3.67 -12.24
C SER A 258 -13.11 -4.58 -11.23
N HIS A 259 -12.63 -4.60 -9.98
CA HIS A 259 -13.24 -5.40 -8.92
C HIS A 259 -14.74 -5.13 -8.75
N CYS A 260 -15.14 -3.87 -8.91
CA CYS A 260 -16.52 -3.42 -8.81
C CYS A 260 -17.37 -3.81 -10.04
N GLU A 261 -16.74 -4.08 -11.18
CA GLU A 261 -17.41 -4.48 -12.41
C GLU A 261 -17.78 -5.97 -12.38
N TYR A 262 -16.88 -6.85 -11.90
CA TYR A 262 -17.10 -8.31 -11.90
C TYR A 262 -17.55 -8.91 -10.55
N SER A 263 -17.68 -8.12 -9.47
CA SER A 263 -18.06 -8.63 -8.14
C SER A 263 -19.36 -8.03 -7.62
N ILE A 264 -20.12 -8.79 -6.82
CA ILE A 264 -21.31 -8.23 -6.14
C ILE A 264 -20.91 -7.10 -5.18
N GLY A 265 -19.86 -7.33 -4.38
CA GLY A 265 -19.29 -6.30 -3.53
C GLY A 265 -18.36 -5.39 -4.33
N CYS A 266 -18.19 -4.17 -3.86
CA CYS A 266 -17.21 -3.24 -4.41
C CYS A 266 -16.43 -2.62 -3.24
N SER A 267 -15.11 -2.81 -3.23
CA SER A 267 -14.24 -2.21 -2.19
C SER A 267 -14.06 -0.71 -2.41
N CYS A 268 -14.11 -0.26 -3.67
CA CYS A 268 -14.04 1.15 -4.11
C CYS A 268 -12.95 1.99 -3.41
N LEU A 269 -11.80 1.37 -3.12
CA LEU A 269 -10.73 1.99 -2.34
C LEU A 269 -10.21 3.31 -2.95
N PHE A 270 -10.31 3.43 -4.28
CA PHE A 270 -9.79 4.56 -5.04
C PHE A 270 -10.88 5.43 -5.67
N GLY A 271 -12.15 5.28 -5.26
CA GLY A 271 -13.30 6.00 -5.84
C GLY A 271 -13.12 7.52 -5.93
N TYR A 272 -12.41 8.13 -4.98
CA TYR A 272 -12.10 9.56 -5.03
C TYR A 272 -11.14 9.94 -6.17
N LEU A 273 -10.14 9.10 -6.47
CA LEU A 273 -9.24 9.31 -7.62
C LEU A 273 -9.96 9.11 -8.95
N THR A 274 -11.02 8.29 -8.94
CA THR A 274 -11.73 7.83 -10.14
C THR A 274 -13.11 8.47 -10.31
N LYS A 275 -13.41 9.54 -9.53
CA LYS A 275 -14.68 10.29 -9.55
C LYS A 275 -15.93 9.42 -9.33
N GLY A 276 -15.79 8.33 -8.58
CA GLY A 276 -16.87 7.39 -8.25
C GLY A 276 -16.42 5.94 -8.28
N CYS A 277 -17.32 5.05 -7.87
CA CYS A 277 -17.17 3.61 -8.01
C CYS A 277 -17.84 3.16 -9.31
N PRO A 278 -17.21 2.28 -10.12
CA PRO A 278 -17.89 1.63 -11.21
C PRO A 278 -19.09 0.81 -10.71
N PHE A 279 -20.06 0.61 -11.60
CA PHE A 279 -21.20 -0.27 -11.35
C PHE A 279 -20.87 -1.70 -11.80
N PHE A 280 -21.65 -2.66 -11.29
CA PHE A 280 -21.57 -4.05 -11.72
C PHE A 280 -21.88 -4.16 -13.22
N ASP A 281 -20.89 -4.58 -13.99
CA ASP A 281 -20.92 -4.84 -15.43
C ASP A 281 -19.94 -5.98 -15.71
N PHE A 282 -20.47 -7.20 -15.74
CA PHE A 282 -19.63 -8.40 -15.81
C PHE A 282 -18.94 -8.55 -17.18
N ASP A 283 -19.50 -7.98 -18.24
CA ASP A 283 -18.89 -7.98 -19.57
C ASP A 283 -17.66 -7.08 -19.58
N LYS A 284 -17.80 -5.83 -19.13
CA LYS A 284 -16.67 -4.91 -18.96
C LYS A 284 -15.62 -5.46 -17.98
N GLY A 285 -16.06 -6.02 -16.87
CA GLY A 285 -15.20 -6.69 -15.90
C GLY A 285 -14.41 -7.84 -16.54
N THR A 286 -15.03 -8.62 -17.44
CA THR A 286 -14.33 -9.68 -18.19
C THR A 286 -13.28 -9.12 -19.15
N GLU A 287 -13.55 -8.01 -19.84
CA GLU A 287 -12.55 -7.33 -20.65
C GLU A 287 -11.34 -6.87 -19.83
N HIS A 288 -11.57 -6.32 -18.64
CA HIS A 288 -10.50 -5.89 -17.76
C HIS A 288 -9.75 -7.06 -17.12
N LEU A 289 -10.42 -8.16 -16.78
CA LEU A 289 -9.77 -9.40 -16.34
C LEU A 289 -8.79 -9.91 -17.43
N LYS A 290 -9.18 -9.85 -18.71
CA LYS A 290 -8.29 -10.17 -19.84
C LYS A 290 -7.15 -9.14 -20.00
N LEU A 291 -7.44 -7.85 -19.81
CA LEU A 291 -6.43 -6.78 -19.82
C LEU A 291 -5.36 -7.01 -18.74
N PHE A 292 -5.74 -7.49 -17.56
CA PHE A 292 -4.83 -7.87 -16.48
C PHE A 292 -4.31 -9.31 -16.59
N GLY A 293 -4.52 -10.02 -17.70
CA GLY A 293 -3.94 -11.34 -17.93
C GLY A 293 -4.37 -12.39 -16.89
N VAL A 294 -5.59 -12.24 -16.35
CA VAL A 294 -6.19 -13.19 -15.41
C VAL A 294 -6.55 -14.46 -16.15
N ARG A 295 -6.06 -15.60 -15.68
CA ARG A 295 -6.40 -16.92 -16.22
C ARG A 295 -7.47 -17.63 -15.40
N TYR A 296 -7.42 -17.47 -14.09
CA TYR A 296 -8.33 -18.13 -13.17
C TYR A 296 -9.18 -17.11 -12.43
N PHE A 297 -10.49 -17.31 -12.43
CA PHE A 297 -11.41 -16.48 -11.68
C PHE A 297 -11.99 -17.29 -10.51
N PHE A 298 -11.78 -16.78 -9.30
CA PHE A 298 -12.30 -17.35 -8.06
C PHE A 298 -13.66 -16.70 -7.76
N ALA A 299 -14.74 -17.46 -7.91
CA ALA A 299 -16.11 -16.99 -7.71
C ALA A 299 -16.69 -17.54 -6.39
N SER A 300 -17.50 -16.73 -5.70
CA SER A 300 -18.07 -17.11 -4.40
C SER A 300 -19.58 -16.87 -4.27
N SER A 301 -20.15 -15.90 -4.97
CA SER A 301 -21.57 -15.57 -4.89
C SER A 301 -22.41 -16.30 -5.93
N GLU A 302 -23.68 -16.59 -5.60
CA GLU A 302 -24.58 -17.26 -6.54
C GLU A 302 -24.89 -16.41 -7.78
N LYS A 303 -24.97 -15.07 -7.66
CA LYS A 303 -25.22 -14.18 -8.81
C LYS A 303 -24.11 -14.34 -9.86
N VAL A 304 -22.85 -14.29 -9.44
CA VAL A 304 -21.70 -14.38 -10.34
C VAL A 304 -21.57 -15.78 -10.92
N LYS A 305 -21.78 -16.83 -10.11
CA LYS A 305 -21.78 -18.22 -10.60
C LYS A 305 -22.85 -18.47 -11.66
N LEU A 306 -24.05 -17.91 -11.52
CA LEU A 306 -25.12 -18.04 -12.52
C LEU A 306 -24.72 -17.39 -13.84
N ILE A 307 -24.14 -16.17 -13.80
CA ILE A 307 -23.62 -15.50 -15.01
C ILE A 307 -22.54 -16.36 -15.67
N LEU A 308 -21.59 -16.88 -14.90
CA LEU A 308 -20.50 -17.71 -15.43
C LEU A 308 -20.99 -18.98 -16.13
N ARG A 309 -22.07 -19.60 -15.65
CA ARG A 309 -22.68 -20.80 -16.27
C ARG A 309 -23.30 -20.54 -17.64
N GLU A 310 -23.70 -19.29 -17.93
CA GLU A 310 -24.30 -18.90 -19.22
C GLU A 310 -23.26 -18.46 -20.26
N ARG A 311 -21.99 -18.36 -19.86
CA ARG A 311 -20.90 -17.82 -20.67
C ARG A 311 -20.05 -18.92 -21.30
N ASN A 312 -19.64 -18.70 -22.55
CA ASN A 312 -18.77 -19.63 -23.29
C ASN A 312 -17.27 -19.28 -23.17
N ASP A 313 -16.93 -18.08 -22.68
CA ASP A 313 -15.56 -17.62 -22.47
C ASP A 313 -14.99 -18.01 -21.11
N TYR A 314 -15.78 -18.67 -20.25
CA TYR A 314 -15.34 -19.27 -18.99
C TYR A 314 -15.59 -20.77 -18.98
N LYS A 315 -14.68 -21.50 -18.33
CA LYS A 315 -14.80 -22.95 -18.13
C LYS A 315 -14.68 -23.29 -16.65
N LEU A 316 -15.68 -23.96 -16.08
CA LEU A 316 -15.64 -24.43 -14.69
C LEU A 316 -14.54 -25.50 -14.54
N LEU A 317 -13.61 -25.29 -13.61
CA LEU A 317 -12.54 -26.22 -13.26
C LEU A 317 -12.74 -26.89 -11.90
N TYR A 318 -13.27 -26.16 -10.92
CA TYR A 318 -13.55 -26.66 -9.57
C TYR A 318 -14.92 -26.17 -9.11
N GLY A 319 -15.70 -27.08 -8.54
CA GLY A 319 -17.10 -26.88 -8.15
C GLY A 319 -18.02 -27.88 -8.84
N PRO A 320 -19.35 -27.68 -8.78
CA PRO A 320 -20.05 -26.60 -8.07
C PRO A 320 -19.87 -26.71 -6.55
N GLY A 321 -19.81 -25.57 -5.85
CA GLY A 321 -19.58 -25.52 -4.40
C GLY A 321 -19.67 -24.10 -3.84
N GLU A 322 -19.25 -23.91 -2.58
CA GLU A 322 -19.23 -22.59 -1.94
C GLU A 322 -18.30 -21.61 -2.66
N PHE A 323 -17.16 -22.12 -3.13
CA PHE A 323 -16.21 -21.43 -4.00
C PHE A 323 -16.05 -22.22 -5.30
N GLU A 324 -15.96 -21.51 -6.41
CA GLU A 324 -15.75 -22.11 -7.73
C GLU A 324 -14.51 -21.49 -8.39
N ILE A 325 -13.76 -22.30 -9.14
CA ILE A 325 -12.65 -21.84 -9.96
C ILE A 325 -13.04 -21.98 -11.43
N TRP A 326 -12.95 -20.87 -12.15
CA TRP A 326 -13.25 -20.78 -13.57
C TRP A 326 -12.00 -20.39 -14.36
N GLU A 327 -11.74 -21.06 -15.47
CA GLU A 327 -10.68 -20.66 -16.42
C GLU A 327 -11.26 -19.69 -17.45
N LEU A 328 -10.64 -18.52 -17.57
CA LEU A 328 -10.97 -17.50 -18.55
C LEU A 328 -10.17 -17.74 -19.83
N ASN A 329 -10.89 -17.91 -20.95
CA ASN A 329 -10.30 -18.10 -22.26
C ASN A 329 -9.68 -16.79 -22.79
N ASP A 330 -8.68 -16.92 -23.67
CA ASP A 330 -8.03 -15.82 -24.40
C ASP A 330 -7.42 -14.71 -23.53
N SER A 331 -6.94 -15.06 -22.34
CA SER A 331 -6.22 -14.15 -21.45
C SER A 331 -4.74 -14.51 -21.37
N LYS A 332 -3.89 -13.58 -21.83
CA LYS A 332 -2.43 -13.76 -21.86
C LYS A 332 -1.75 -12.75 -20.96
N ILE A 333 -0.71 -13.18 -20.26
CA ILE A 333 0.11 -12.34 -19.37
C ILE A 333 1.17 -11.52 -20.12
N ILE A 334 1.64 -12.07 -21.25
CA ILE A 334 2.52 -11.39 -22.21
C ILE A 334 1.90 -11.57 -23.58
N GLU A 335 1.75 -10.48 -24.34
CA GLU A 335 1.17 -10.51 -25.68
C GLU A 335 1.78 -9.46 -26.61
N VAL A 336 1.69 -9.74 -27.91
CA VAL A 336 1.88 -8.72 -28.94
C VAL A 336 0.52 -8.05 -29.17
N PRO A 337 0.40 -6.73 -28.98
CA PRO A 337 -0.87 -6.03 -29.11
C PRO A 337 -1.32 -6.00 -30.58
N ALA A 338 -2.64 -6.05 -30.78
CA ALA A 338 -3.26 -5.97 -32.11
C ALA A 338 -3.12 -4.57 -32.74
N TYR A 339 -2.92 -3.53 -31.92
CA TYR A 339 -2.73 -2.16 -32.36
C TYR A 339 -1.37 -1.62 -31.94
N GLU A 340 -0.86 -0.66 -32.71
CA GLU A 340 0.40 0.01 -32.42
C GLU A 340 0.31 0.80 -31.11
N PRO A 341 1.25 0.59 -30.15
CA PRO A 341 1.32 1.42 -28.97
C PRO A 341 1.58 2.90 -29.34
N ILE A 342 0.78 3.80 -28.79
CA ILE A 342 0.81 5.23 -29.13
C ILE A 342 1.56 6.01 -28.07
N ASN A 343 2.55 6.79 -28.49
CA ASN A 343 3.34 7.63 -27.59
C ASN A 343 2.61 8.94 -27.27
N VAL A 344 2.39 9.18 -25.97
CA VAL A 344 1.62 10.31 -25.46
C VAL A 344 2.47 11.12 -24.47
N LYS A 345 2.46 12.44 -24.64
CA LYS A 345 3.05 13.41 -23.71
C LYS A 345 1.93 14.30 -23.15
N ILE A 346 1.66 14.14 -21.86
CA ILE A 346 0.62 14.87 -21.13
C ILE A 346 1.04 15.03 -19.66
N ASP A 347 0.77 16.18 -19.06
CA ASP A 347 1.19 16.47 -17.68
C ASP A 347 0.39 15.64 -16.66
N ASN A 348 -0.92 15.53 -16.85
CA ASN A 348 -1.83 14.75 -16.00
C ASN A 348 -2.07 13.33 -16.52
N TRP A 349 -0.99 12.61 -16.82
CA TRP A 349 -1.07 11.28 -17.43
C TRP A 349 -1.92 10.28 -16.65
N ARG A 350 -2.02 10.39 -15.32
CA ARG A 350 -2.83 9.48 -14.49
C ARG A 350 -4.33 9.64 -14.76
N GLU A 351 -4.83 10.88 -14.81
CA GLU A 351 -6.24 11.13 -15.14
C GLU A 351 -6.54 10.67 -16.58
N PHE A 352 -5.61 10.91 -17.51
CA PHE A 352 -5.76 10.46 -18.89
C PHE A 352 -5.73 8.93 -19.01
N SER A 353 -4.82 8.26 -18.29
CA SER A 353 -4.73 6.80 -18.21
C SER A 353 -6.01 6.19 -17.65
N TYR A 354 -6.64 6.85 -16.68
CA TYR A 354 -7.93 6.42 -16.15
C TYR A 354 -9.08 6.60 -17.16
N LYS A 355 -9.13 7.72 -17.89
CA LYS A 355 -10.08 7.89 -19.01
C LYS A 355 -9.90 6.83 -20.09
N TRP A 356 -8.65 6.48 -20.43
CA TRP A 356 -8.33 5.39 -21.34
C TRP A 356 -8.89 4.05 -20.83
N PHE A 357 -8.70 3.77 -19.54
CA PHE A 357 -9.16 2.54 -18.92
C PHE A 357 -10.68 2.39 -18.90
N GLU A 358 -11.41 3.48 -18.74
CA GLU A 358 -12.88 3.48 -18.79
C GLU A 358 -13.45 3.41 -20.22
N SER A 359 -12.63 3.71 -21.23
CA SER A 359 -13.03 3.77 -22.64
C SER A 359 -13.04 2.40 -23.33
N GLU A 360 -13.63 2.33 -24.51
CA GLU A 360 -13.60 1.15 -25.39
C GLU A 360 -12.23 0.95 -26.09
N LYS A 361 -11.26 1.86 -25.87
CA LYS A 361 -9.94 1.85 -26.54
C LYS A 361 -8.84 1.17 -25.70
N THR A 362 -9.18 0.31 -24.74
CA THR A 362 -8.23 -0.41 -23.87
C THR A 362 -7.30 -1.36 -24.62
N ASN A 363 -7.60 -1.67 -25.89
CA ASN A 363 -6.76 -2.43 -26.80
C ASN A 363 -5.65 -1.60 -27.48
N ILE A 364 -5.69 -0.26 -27.39
CA ILE A 364 -4.66 0.65 -27.90
C ILE A 364 -3.85 1.17 -26.73
N PHE A 365 -2.68 0.57 -26.54
CA PHE A 365 -1.80 0.87 -25.42
C PHE A 365 -1.11 2.23 -25.56
N LEU A 366 -1.08 3.01 -24.48
CA LEU A 366 -0.47 4.35 -24.46
C LEU A 366 0.89 4.30 -23.76
N VAL A 367 1.93 4.78 -24.44
CA VAL A 367 3.30 4.87 -23.91
C VAL A 367 3.53 6.26 -23.36
N TRP A 368 3.96 6.33 -22.10
CA TRP A 368 4.09 7.60 -21.39
C TRP A 368 5.48 8.23 -21.55
N ASN A 369 5.53 9.55 -21.40
CA ASN A 369 6.74 10.39 -21.29
C ASN A 369 7.49 10.73 -22.59
N GLY A 370 6.98 10.40 -23.78
CA GLY A 370 7.58 10.86 -25.04
C GLY A 370 8.92 10.20 -25.33
N ASP A 371 8.93 9.12 -26.11
CA ASP A 371 10.16 8.44 -26.52
C ASP A 371 10.52 8.63 -28.01
N GLU A 372 11.81 8.81 -28.31
CA GLU A 372 12.34 9.01 -29.67
C GLU A 372 12.13 7.81 -30.59
N ARG A 373 11.89 6.61 -30.04
CA ARG A 373 11.57 5.43 -30.85
C ARG A 373 10.30 5.63 -31.70
N PHE A 374 9.35 6.40 -31.19
CA PHE A 374 8.07 6.59 -31.85
C PHE A 374 8.17 7.77 -32.80
N ASN A 375 7.85 7.52 -34.07
CA ASN A 375 7.87 8.54 -35.13
C ASN A 375 6.92 9.71 -34.84
N ARG A 376 5.88 9.48 -34.04
CA ARG A 376 4.87 10.48 -33.69
C ARG A 376 4.65 10.50 -32.18
N VAL A 377 4.61 11.72 -31.63
CA VAL A 377 4.26 11.99 -30.24
C VAL A 377 2.96 12.79 -30.22
N PHE A 378 1.94 12.30 -29.51
CA PHE A 378 0.70 13.01 -29.32
C PHE A 378 0.81 13.87 -28.05
N ILE A 379 0.69 15.18 -28.20
CA ILE A 379 0.81 16.15 -27.11
C ILE A 379 -0.60 16.54 -26.66
N ASN A 380 -0.94 16.27 -25.41
CA ASN A 380 -2.26 16.54 -24.81
C ASN A 380 -3.47 16.13 -25.70
N PRO A 381 -3.51 14.90 -26.24
CA PRO A 381 -4.65 14.45 -27.06
C PRO A 381 -5.90 14.23 -26.20
N ASN A 382 -7.07 14.16 -26.83
CA ASN A 382 -8.24 13.51 -26.22
C ASN A 382 -8.23 12.00 -26.52
N ILE A 383 -9.04 11.22 -25.81
CA ILE A 383 -9.11 9.75 -26.01
C ILE A 383 -9.66 9.43 -27.40
N GLU A 384 -10.58 10.25 -27.89
CA GLU A 384 -11.20 10.14 -29.21
C GLU A 384 -10.17 10.30 -30.33
N ASP A 385 -9.14 11.13 -30.12
CA ASP A 385 -8.10 11.46 -31.09
C ASP A 385 -7.03 10.36 -31.23
N ILE A 386 -7.01 9.38 -30.31
CA ILE A 386 -6.04 8.27 -30.35
C ILE A 386 -6.31 7.37 -31.58
N PRO A 387 -5.34 7.20 -32.50
CA PRO A 387 -5.54 6.44 -33.71
C PRO A 387 -5.49 4.93 -33.46
N SER A 388 -6.32 4.18 -34.19
CA SER A 388 -6.34 2.72 -34.17
C SER A 388 -5.53 2.19 -35.36
N ILE A 389 -4.22 2.01 -35.18
CA ILE A 389 -3.32 1.49 -36.23
C ILE A 389 -3.15 -0.01 -36.00
N TYR A 390 -3.77 -0.84 -36.85
CA TYR A 390 -3.68 -2.31 -36.73
C TYR A 390 -2.28 -2.81 -37.09
N LEU A 391 -1.77 -3.75 -36.30
CA LEU A 391 -0.50 -4.44 -36.54
C LEU A 391 -0.77 -5.88 -37.01
N ASP A 392 -0.37 -6.21 -38.23
CA ASP A 392 -0.37 -7.60 -38.70
C ASP A 392 0.83 -8.36 -38.11
N ASN A 393 0.60 -8.85 -36.89
CA ASN A 393 1.61 -9.53 -36.10
C ASN A 393 1.20 -10.98 -35.85
N LYS A 394 1.51 -11.87 -36.79
CA LYS A 394 1.59 -13.31 -36.52
C LYS A 394 2.90 -13.59 -35.79
N CYS A 395 2.80 -13.77 -34.48
CA CYS A 395 3.91 -13.91 -33.57
C CYS A 395 3.63 -15.00 -32.55
N ASP A 396 4.68 -15.67 -32.11
CA ASP A 396 4.59 -16.64 -31.03
C ASP A 396 5.43 -16.21 -29.83
N ILE A 397 4.91 -16.49 -28.65
CA ILE A 397 5.58 -16.23 -27.37
C ILE A 397 5.52 -17.53 -26.58
N LYS A 398 6.69 -18.06 -26.25
CA LYS A 398 6.85 -19.38 -25.64
C LYS A 398 7.75 -19.31 -24.43
N ASN A 399 7.78 -20.42 -23.67
CA ASN A 399 8.68 -20.61 -22.53
C ASN A 399 8.60 -19.45 -21.51
N ILE A 400 7.38 -18.96 -21.27
CA ILE A 400 7.14 -17.88 -20.32
C ILE A 400 7.39 -18.41 -18.90
N VAL A 401 8.35 -17.81 -18.22
CA VAL A 401 8.66 -18.06 -16.81
C VAL A 401 8.51 -16.74 -16.07
N ILE A 402 7.69 -16.74 -15.01
CA ILE A 402 7.44 -15.57 -14.18
C ILE A 402 7.77 -15.93 -12.73
N GLU A 403 8.75 -15.23 -12.19
CA GLU A 403 9.22 -15.28 -10.80
C GLU A 403 9.04 -13.89 -10.16
N ASN A 404 9.28 -13.77 -8.85
CA ASN A 404 9.05 -12.52 -8.12
C ASN A 404 9.89 -11.34 -8.65
N GLU A 405 11.14 -11.60 -9.03
CA GLU A 405 12.09 -10.57 -9.46
C GLU A 405 12.67 -10.85 -10.85
N LYS A 406 12.09 -11.81 -11.58
CA LYS A 406 12.56 -12.23 -12.90
C LYS A 406 11.41 -12.68 -13.79
N ILE A 407 11.42 -12.25 -15.04
CA ILE A 407 10.48 -12.68 -16.07
C ILE A 407 11.30 -13.04 -17.30
N SER A 408 11.09 -14.21 -17.88
CA SER A 408 11.75 -14.58 -19.14
C SER A 408 10.78 -15.22 -20.11
N PHE A 409 10.99 -15.01 -21.40
CA PHE A 409 10.21 -15.63 -22.47
C PHE A 409 11.00 -15.64 -23.76
N ASP A 410 10.61 -16.54 -24.66
CA ASP A 410 11.14 -16.62 -26.02
C ASP A 410 10.11 -16.09 -27.02
N THR A 411 10.58 -15.39 -28.04
CA THR A 411 9.74 -14.86 -29.13
C THR A 411 10.47 -14.89 -30.48
N ASP A 412 9.69 -15.07 -31.54
CA ASP A 412 10.14 -14.92 -32.93
C ASP A 412 9.93 -13.49 -33.47
N CYS A 413 9.33 -12.59 -32.69
CA CYS A 413 8.90 -11.27 -33.14
C CYS A 413 9.86 -10.15 -32.72
N ILE A 414 11.02 -10.16 -33.37
CA ILE A 414 12.05 -9.12 -33.23
C ILE A 414 11.52 -7.77 -33.71
N ASN A 415 11.85 -6.72 -32.94
CA ASN A 415 11.46 -5.33 -33.12
C ASN A 415 9.95 -5.04 -33.05
N LYS A 416 9.11 -6.01 -32.66
CA LYS A 416 7.67 -5.82 -32.48
C LYS A 416 7.30 -5.58 -31.00
N PRO A 417 6.22 -4.84 -30.71
CA PRO A 417 5.85 -4.51 -29.34
C PRO A 417 5.42 -5.75 -28.55
N HIS A 418 5.91 -5.88 -27.32
CA HIS A 418 5.50 -6.91 -26.37
C HIS A 418 5.01 -6.25 -25.09
N ILE A 419 3.72 -6.44 -24.77
CA ILE A 419 3.12 -5.96 -23.53
C ILE A 419 3.27 -7.05 -22.48
N ILE A 420 3.94 -6.74 -21.38
CA ILE A 420 4.01 -7.56 -20.18
C ILE A 420 3.05 -6.95 -19.17
N LYS A 421 1.95 -7.65 -18.87
CA LYS A 421 0.88 -7.22 -17.96
C LYS A 421 1.30 -7.34 -16.49
N ILE A 422 2.46 -6.79 -16.15
CA ILE A 422 3.03 -6.68 -14.80
C ILE A 422 3.36 -5.21 -14.58
N THR A 423 3.08 -4.70 -13.39
CA THR A 423 3.28 -3.27 -13.07
C THR A 423 4.72 -2.84 -13.31
N TYR A 424 4.88 -1.76 -14.07
CA TYR A 424 6.16 -1.10 -14.28
C TYR A 424 6.68 -0.49 -12.97
N PHE A 425 7.99 -0.61 -12.77
CA PHE A 425 8.73 0.07 -11.72
C PHE A 425 10.18 0.30 -12.19
N PRO A 426 10.85 1.42 -11.83
CA PRO A 426 12.16 1.79 -12.40
C PRO A 426 13.31 0.79 -12.12
N ASN A 427 13.11 -0.12 -11.18
CA ASN A 427 14.06 -1.19 -10.86
C ASN A 427 14.06 -2.33 -11.87
N TRP A 428 12.98 -2.51 -12.64
CA TRP A 428 12.99 -3.47 -13.72
C TRP A 428 14.04 -3.09 -14.76
N LYS A 429 14.86 -4.07 -15.14
CA LYS A 429 15.87 -4.02 -16.20
C LYS A 429 15.55 -5.10 -17.22
N VAL A 430 16.08 -4.96 -18.43
CA VAL A 430 15.83 -5.92 -19.52
C VAL A 430 17.15 -6.31 -20.21
N LYS A 431 17.27 -7.58 -20.56
CA LYS A 431 18.24 -8.12 -21.51
C LYS A 431 17.48 -8.60 -22.75
N GLY A 432 18.11 -8.43 -23.91
CA GLY A 432 17.50 -8.75 -25.19
C GLY A 432 16.56 -7.68 -25.73
N ALA A 433 16.43 -6.52 -25.08
CA ALA A 433 15.77 -5.31 -25.59
C ALA A 433 16.51 -4.05 -25.10
N ASP A 434 16.24 -2.89 -25.72
CA ASP A 434 16.96 -1.64 -25.41
C ASP A 434 16.60 -1.06 -24.03
N LYS A 435 15.30 -1.05 -23.72
CA LYS A 435 14.74 -0.54 -22.46
C LYS A 435 13.30 -1.02 -22.27
N ILE A 436 12.79 -0.78 -21.07
CA ILE A 436 11.39 -1.02 -20.69
C ILE A 436 10.66 0.32 -20.72
N TYR A 437 9.53 0.35 -21.41
CA TYR A 437 8.65 1.50 -21.48
C TYR A 437 7.49 1.30 -20.50
N MET A 438 7.08 2.37 -19.81
CA MET A 438 5.85 2.38 -19.03
C MET A 438 4.68 2.57 -19.99
N VAL A 439 3.75 1.62 -19.99
CA VAL A 439 2.59 1.61 -20.91
C VAL A 439 1.28 1.51 -20.12
N SER A 440 0.18 2.02 -20.66
CA SER A 440 -1.13 2.02 -19.99
C SER A 440 -1.59 0.61 -19.56
N PRO A 441 -2.28 0.49 -18.41
CA PRO A 441 -2.49 1.52 -17.40
C PRO A 441 -1.20 1.85 -16.63
N ALA A 442 -0.38 0.85 -16.31
CA ALA A 442 1.00 0.98 -15.84
C ALA A 442 1.78 -0.33 -16.04
N PHE A 443 1.60 -0.99 -17.17
CA PHE A 443 2.32 -2.20 -17.57
C PHE A 443 3.72 -1.89 -18.10
N MET A 444 4.45 -2.95 -18.45
CA MET A 444 5.73 -2.87 -19.13
C MET A 444 5.57 -3.16 -20.62
N LEU A 445 6.21 -2.37 -21.46
CA LEU A 445 6.36 -2.61 -22.89
C LEU A 445 7.85 -2.80 -23.21
N VAL A 446 8.17 -3.79 -24.03
CA VAL A 446 9.52 -3.98 -24.60
C VAL A 446 9.44 -4.24 -26.10
N TYR A 447 10.54 -3.98 -26.79
CA TYR A 447 10.72 -4.34 -28.19
C TYR A 447 11.95 -5.25 -28.32
N PRO A 448 11.75 -6.56 -28.47
CA PRO A 448 12.83 -7.54 -28.56
C PRO A 448 13.86 -7.20 -29.64
N LYS A 449 15.14 -7.34 -29.31
CA LYS A 449 16.31 -7.32 -30.19
C LYS A 449 16.92 -8.71 -30.37
N GLN A 450 16.52 -9.65 -29.51
CA GLN A 450 16.95 -11.05 -29.48
C GLN A 450 15.74 -11.94 -29.23
N ASN A 451 15.86 -13.22 -29.56
CA ASN A 451 14.75 -14.18 -29.41
C ASN A 451 14.45 -14.49 -27.94
N HIS A 452 15.45 -14.39 -27.06
CA HIS A 452 15.29 -14.60 -25.62
C HIS A 452 15.26 -13.25 -24.90
N ILE A 453 14.21 -13.00 -24.12
CA ILE A 453 14.04 -11.79 -23.33
C ILE A 453 14.06 -12.16 -21.85
N GLU A 454 14.82 -11.40 -21.08
CA GLU A 454 14.88 -11.51 -19.62
C GLU A 454 14.68 -10.13 -19.00
N LEU A 455 13.60 -9.96 -18.25
CA LEU A 455 13.41 -8.83 -17.35
C LEU A 455 13.81 -9.26 -15.94
N TYR A 456 14.54 -8.42 -15.23
CA TYR A 456 14.98 -8.69 -13.86
C TYR A 456 14.93 -7.44 -13.00
N TYR A 457 14.68 -7.62 -11.71
CA TYR A 457 14.67 -6.53 -10.73
C TYR A 457 16.11 -6.22 -10.31
N GLY A 458 16.53 -4.98 -10.47
CA GLY A 458 17.89 -4.54 -10.16
C GLY A 458 17.92 -3.23 -9.39
N TYR A 459 19.11 -2.81 -8.98
CA TYR A 459 19.30 -1.54 -8.28
C TYR A 459 19.22 -0.34 -9.22
N THR A 460 18.62 0.75 -8.74
CA THR A 460 18.71 2.08 -9.34
C THR A 460 19.79 2.92 -8.64
N PHE A 461 20.11 4.08 -9.21
CA PHE A 461 21.03 5.04 -8.58
C PHE A 461 20.63 5.38 -7.13
N SER A 462 19.33 5.60 -6.87
CA SER A 462 18.84 5.90 -5.52
C SER A 462 19.01 4.74 -4.53
N ASP A 463 18.90 3.49 -4.98
CA ASP A 463 19.16 2.32 -4.13
C ASP A 463 20.63 2.24 -3.75
N ILE A 464 21.53 2.39 -4.73
CA ILE A 464 22.98 2.37 -4.52
C ILE A 464 23.40 3.50 -3.57
N LEU A 465 22.90 4.72 -3.80
CA LEU A 465 23.18 5.87 -2.96
C LEU A 465 22.70 5.65 -1.51
N GLY A 466 21.49 5.10 -1.34
CA GLY A 466 20.95 4.78 -0.03
C GLY A 466 21.80 3.76 0.73
N ILE A 467 22.23 2.69 0.05
CA ILE A 467 23.12 1.66 0.62
C ILE A 467 24.48 2.27 1.01
N PHE A 468 25.08 3.07 0.12
CA PHE A 468 26.35 3.73 0.36
C PHE A 468 26.33 4.67 1.59
N LEU A 469 25.28 5.48 1.72
CA LEU A 469 25.10 6.38 2.88
C LEU A 469 24.90 5.59 4.17
N THR A 470 24.16 4.47 4.11
CA THR A 470 24.00 3.56 5.26
C THR A 470 25.33 2.97 5.71
N PHE A 471 26.14 2.48 4.76
CA PHE A 471 27.47 1.96 5.05
C PHE A 471 28.40 3.03 5.65
N THR A 472 28.31 4.26 5.14
CA THR A 472 29.03 5.41 5.70
C THR A 472 28.62 5.67 7.16
N GLY A 473 27.33 5.59 7.49
CA GLY A 473 26.83 5.69 8.86
C GLY A 473 27.41 4.60 9.77
N ILE A 474 27.47 3.35 9.30
CA ILE A 474 28.07 2.22 10.03
C ILE A 474 29.56 2.49 10.31
N ILE A 475 30.33 2.90 9.30
CA ILE A 475 31.75 3.25 9.45
C ILE A 475 31.94 4.37 10.48
N ILE A 476 31.11 5.42 10.42
CA ILE A 476 31.19 6.53 11.36
C ILE A 476 31.03 6.04 12.80
N VAL A 477 30.08 5.16 13.08
CA VAL A 477 29.89 4.61 14.43
C VAL A 477 31.05 3.74 14.85
N ILE A 478 31.53 2.85 13.99
CA ILE A 478 32.62 1.92 14.33
C ILE A 478 33.90 2.69 14.65
N PHE A 479 34.32 3.62 13.78
CA PHE A 479 35.63 4.26 13.87
C PHE A 479 35.64 5.55 14.69
N PHE A 480 34.51 6.27 14.75
CA PHE A 480 34.44 7.58 15.41
C PHE A 480 33.62 7.58 16.70
N ARG A 481 33.25 6.41 17.24
CA ARG A 481 32.49 6.28 18.51
C ARG A 481 33.01 7.18 19.62
N LYS A 482 34.33 7.16 19.87
CA LYS A 482 34.99 7.94 20.93
C LYS A 482 35.01 9.46 20.66
N ARG A 483 34.95 9.89 19.40
CA ARG A 483 34.94 11.31 18.99
C ARG A 483 33.53 11.88 18.80
N LEU A 484 32.53 11.01 18.66
CA LEU A 484 31.16 11.42 18.44
C LEU A 484 30.53 12.02 19.70
N ASN A 485 31.01 11.69 20.91
CA ASN A 485 30.35 11.97 22.19
C ASN A 485 28.85 11.62 22.11
N LEU A 486 28.54 10.49 21.48
CA LEU A 486 27.21 9.88 21.47
C LEU A 486 26.99 9.10 22.76
#